data_AF-A0A966BFX4-F1
#
_entry.id   AF-A0A966BFX4-F1
#
_cell.length_a   1.000
_cell.length_b   1.000
_cell.length_c   1.000
_cell.angle_alpha   90.00
_cell.angle_beta   90.00
_cell.angle_gamma   90.00
#
_symmetry.space_group_name_H-M   'P 1'
#
loop_
_entity.id
_entity.type
_entity.pdbx_description
1 polymer ?
#
loop_
_entity_poly.entity_id
_entity_poly.type
_entity_poly.pdbx_seq_one_letter_code
_entity_poly.pdbx_strand_id
1 'polypeptide(L)'
;MAPIQLINEASPLIAGIGGAFYFDEATISRGKALGLDGFRFYMLGRCGVLGDVEAEVVESAMGYFSKATVQKIWNSAKDILPPR
;
A
#
# COMPACT_ATOMS: atom_id res chain seq x y z
N MET A 1 -16.93 -6.39 26.65
CA MET A 1 -15.87 -6.91 25.78
C MET A 1 -14.55 -6.30 26.22
N ALA A 2 -13.52 -7.10 26.50
CA ALA A 2 -12.20 -6.57 26.82
C ALA A 2 -11.53 -5.96 25.58
N PRO A 3 -10.64 -4.96 25.71
CA PRO A 3 -10.00 -4.31 24.56
C PRO A 3 -9.32 -5.29 23.59
N ILE A 4 -8.64 -6.32 24.11
CA ILE A 4 -7.97 -7.32 23.27
C ILE A 4 -8.97 -8.19 22.48
N GLN A 5 -10.15 -8.47 23.04
CA GLN A 5 -11.19 -9.23 22.35
C GLN A 5 -11.76 -8.41 21.19
N LEU A 6 -12.00 -7.11 21.40
CA LEU A 6 -12.42 -6.20 20.33
C LEU A 6 -11.43 -6.17 19.17
N ILE A 7 -10.13 -6.05 19.47
CA ILE A 7 -9.08 -6.03 18.45
C ILE A 7 -9.08 -7.33 17.64
N ASN A 8 -9.13 -8.47 18.32
CA ASN A 8 -9.09 -9.79 17.68
C ASN A 8 -10.31 -10.03 16.77
N GLU A 9 -11.48 -9.53 17.16
CA GLU A 9 -12.71 -9.67 16.37
C GLU A 9 -12.77 -8.67 15.20
N ALA A 10 -12.41 -7.40 15.41
CA ALA A 10 -12.55 -6.36 14.40
C ALA A 10 -11.45 -6.37 13.33
N SER A 11 -10.20 -6.68 13.70
CA SER A 11 -9.06 -6.62 12.78
C SER A 11 -9.23 -7.47 11.52
N PRO A 12 -9.62 -8.76 11.58
CA PRO A 12 -9.79 -9.57 10.37
C PRO A 12 -10.91 -9.06 9.45
N LEU A 13 -11.97 -8.47 10.02
CA LEU A 13 -13.07 -7.90 9.24
C LEU A 13 -12.61 -6.67 8.45
N ILE A 14 -11.91 -5.75 9.13
CA ILE A 14 -11.39 -4.52 8.52
C ILE A 14 -10.33 -4.86 7.47
N ALA A 15 -9.40 -5.76 7.80
CA ALA A 15 -8.36 -6.22 6.88
C ALA A 15 -8.96 -6.92 5.65
N GLY A 16 -10.01 -7.73 5.85
CA GLY A 16 -10.72 -8.41 4.76
C GLY A 16 -11.34 -7.45 3.76
N ILE A 17 -12.01 -6.39 4.24
CA ILE A 17 -12.62 -5.37 3.36
C ILE A 17 -11.55 -4.62 2.56
N GLY A 18 -10.48 -4.18 3.24
CA GLY A 18 -9.37 -3.48 2.57
C GLY A 18 -8.69 -4.35 1.52
N GLY A 19 -8.45 -5.63 1.85
CA GLY A 19 -7.89 -6.60 0.92
C GLY A 19 -8.79 -6.86 -0.29
N ALA A 20 -10.10 -7.02 -0.07
CA ALA A 20 -11.06 -7.28 -1.15
C ALA A 20 -11.09 -6.15 -2.19
N PHE A 21 -11.07 -4.89 -1.75
CA PHE A 21 -11.00 -3.75 -2.67
C PHE A 21 -9.65 -3.69 -3.42
N TYR A 22 -8.55 -3.90 -2.69
CA TYR A 22 -7.21 -3.72 -3.24
C TYR A 22 -6.83 -4.81 -4.24
N PHE A 23 -7.24 -6.05 -3.95
CA PHE A 23 -6.95 -7.21 -4.78
C PHE A 23 -8.10 -7.57 -5.73
N ASP A 24 -9.08 -6.68 -5.87
CA ASP A 24 -10.09 -6.80 -6.92
C ASP A 24 -9.41 -6.82 -8.31
N GLU A 25 -9.97 -7.62 -9.21
CA GLU A 25 -9.41 -7.82 -10.55
C GLU A 25 -9.34 -6.51 -11.35
N ALA A 26 -10.31 -5.61 -11.18
CA ALA A 26 -10.30 -4.31 -11.84
C ALA A 26 -9.17 -3.42 -11.30
N THR A 27 -8.91 -3.44 -10.00
CA THR A 27 -7.81 -2.72 -9.34
C THR A 27 -6.45 -3.22 -9.85
N ILE A 28 -6.27 -4.54 -9.89
CA ILE A 28 -5.04 -5.18 -10.40
C ILE A 28 -4.84 -4.85 -11.89
N SER A 29 -5.90 -4.95 -12.68
CA SER A 29 -5.85 -4.65 -14.12
C SER A 29 -5.49 -3.18 -14.38
N ARG A 30 -5.98 -2.26 -13.54
CA ARG A 30 -5.62 -0.85 -13.61
C ARG A 30 -4.14 -0.63 -13.33
N GLY A 31 -3.59 -1.27 -12.30
CA GLY A 31 -2.15 -1.23 -12.00
C GLY A 31 -1.32 -1.68 -13.20
N LYS A 32 -1.66 -2.84 -13.77
CA LYS A 32 -0.98 -3.38 -14.96
C LYS A 32 -1.03 -2.42 -16.16
N ALA A 33 -2.17 -1.79 -16.42
CA ALA A 33 -2.32 -0.83 -17.50
C ALA A 33 -1.46 0.44 -17.32
N LEU A 34 -1.04 0.74 -16.08
CA LEU A 34 -0.12 1.82 -15.74
C LEU A 34 1.36 1.37 -15.71
N GLY A 35 1.65 0.10 -16.04
CA GLY A 35 2.99 -0.46 -15.96
C GLY A 35 3.41 -0.87 -14.54
N LEU A 36 2.48 -0.90 -13.58
CA LEU A 36 2.73 -1.20 -12.17
C LEU A 36 2.26 -2.62 -11.84
N ASP A 37 3.07 -3.40 -11.14
CA ASP A 37 2.59 -4.61 -10.49
C ASP A 37 1.70 -4.28 -9.28
N GLY A 38 1.07 -5.31 -8.68
CA GLY A 38 0.14 -5.11 -7.57
C GLY A 38 0.75 -4.40 -6.35
N PHE A 39 2.02 -4.68 -6.02
CA PHE A 39 2.68 -4.07 -4.87
C PHE A 39 3.16 -2.65 -5.15
N ARG A 40 3.61 -2.37 -6.38
CA ARG A 40 3.96 -1.02 -6.82
C ARG A 40 2.73 -0.14 -6.91
N PHE A 41 1.64 -0.64 -7.48
CA PHE A 41 0.37 0.07 -7.49
C PHE A 41 -0.14 0.31 -6.06
N TYR A 42 0.07 -0.67 -5.15
CA TYR A 42 -0.23 -0.55 -3.71
C TYR A 42 0.51 0.59 -3.06
N MET A 43 1.83 0.56 -3.14
CA MET A 43 2.63 1.55 -2.42
C MET A 43 2.47 2.94 -3.03
N LEU A 44 2.53 3.04 -4.36
CA LEU A 44 2.39 4.32 -5.06
C LEU A 44 0.99 4.91 -4.85
N GLY A 45 -0.07 4.09 -4.89
CA GLY A 45 -1.44 4.56 -4.68
C GLY A 45 -1.74 4.96 -3.23
N ARG A 46 -1.23 4.21 -2.24
CA ARG A 46 -1.48 4.50 -0.81
C ARG A 46 -0.65 5.66 -0.30
N CYS A 47 0.60 5.75 -0.74
CA CYS A 47 1.55 6.73 -0.26
C CYS A 47 1.69 7.93 -1.21
N GLY A 48 1.06 7.89 -2.39
CA GLY A 48 1.05 8.99 -3.34
C GLY A 48 0.52 10.30 -2.76
N VAL A 49 -0.44 10.22 -1.84
CA VAL A 49 -1.02 11.37 -1.12
C VAL A 49 0.01 12.14 -0.28
N LEU A 50 1.15 11.53 0.02
CA LEU A 50 2.27 12.18 0.71
C LEU A 50 3.07 13.10 -0.24
N GLY A 51 2.83 13.02 -1.55
CA GLY A 51 3.52 13.75 -2.60
C GLY A 51 4.79 13.05 -3.10
N ASP A 52 5.57 13.78 -3.90
CA ASP A 52 6.87 13.34 -4.40
C ASP A 52 7.94 13.45 -3.31
N VAL A 53 7.99 12.43 -2.44
CA VAL A 53 8.86 12.40 -1.26
C VAL A 53 9.93 11.30 -1.37
N GLU A 54 10.94 11.41 -0.51
CA GLU A 54 11.95 10.38 -0.30
C GLU A 54 11.34 9.13 0.36
N ALA A 55 11.97 7.97 0.14
CA ALA A 55 11.46 6.69 0.61
C ALA A 55 11.33 6.62 2.14
N GLU A 56 12.18 7.32 2.88
CA GLU A 56 12.19 7.38 4.35
C GLU A 56 10.89 7.98 4.92
N VAL A 57 10.26 8.92 4.19
CA VAL A 57 8.95 9.45 4.57
C VAL A 57 7.89 8.34 4.45
N VAL A 58 7.94 7.59 3.35
CA VAL A 58 7.04 6.45 3.11
C VAL A 58 7.27 5.34 4.12
N GLU A 59 8.52 5.03 4.48
CA GLU A 59 8.87 4.07 5.53
C GLU A 59 8.23 4.42 6.87
N SER A 60 8.25 5.69 7.24
CA SER A 60 7.66 6.17 8.50
C SER A 60 6.13 5.97 8.54
N ALA A 61 5.46 6.09 7.38
CA ALA A 61 4.02 5.84 7.25
C ALA A 61 3.69 4.34 7.17
N MET A 62 4.62 3.53 6.67
CA MET A 62 4.46 2.10 6.38
C MET A 62 5.24 1.22 7.38
N GLY A 63 5.16 1.53 8.67
CA GLY A 63 5.97 0.90 9.74
C GLY A 63 5.79 -0.62 9.93
N TYR A 64 4.90 -1.25 9.17
CA TYR A 64 4.68 -2.70 9.15
C TYR A 64 5.43 -3.43 8.02
N PHE A 65 6.10 -2.70 7.12
CA PHE A 65 7.02 -3.26 6.12
C PHE A 65 8.48 -3.01 6.52
N SER A 66 9.39 -3.86 6.04
CA SER A 66 10.83 -3.59 6.18
C SER A 66 11.23 -2.40 5.31
N LYS A 67 12.18 -1.59 5.79
CA LYS A 67 12.72 -0.43 5.07
C LYS A 67 13.13 -0.76 3.64
N ALA A 68 13.93 -1.81 3.47
CA ALA A 68 14.40 -2.27 2.16
C ALA A 68 13.26 -2.60 1.19
N THR A 69 12.14 -3.16 1.70
CA THR A 69 10.96 -3.43 0.88
C THR A 69 10.30 -2.14 0.43
N VAL A 70 10.11 -1.19 1.34
CA VAL A 70 9.50 0.11 1.04
C VAL A 70 10.34 0.88 0.02
N GLN A 71 11.64 1.02 0.26
CA GLN A 71 12.56 1.73 -0.65
C GLN A 71 12.52 1.14 -2.07
N LYS A 72 12.63 -0.19 -2.17
CA LYS A 72 12.62 -0.87 -3.46
C LYS A 72 11.31 -0.63 -4.21
N ILE A 73 10.17 -0.77 -3.54
CA ILE A 73 8.86 -0.66 -4.19
C ILE A 73 8.55 0.79 -4.52
N TRP A 74 8.72 1.72 -3.57
CA TRP A 74 8.44 3.15 -3.77
C TRP A 74 9.25 3.75 -4.90
N ASN A 75 10.58 3.62 -4.85
CA ASN A 75 11.48 4.23 -5.84
C ASN A 75 11.21 3.66 -7.24
N SER A 76 11.10 2.34 -7.36
CA SER A 76 10.83 1.74 -8.67
C SER A 76 9.41 1.98 -9.19
N ALA A 77 8.44 2.35 -8.33
CA ALA A 77 7.10 2.73 -8.77
C ALA A 77 7.03 4.20 -9.23
N LYS A 78 7.68 5.12 -8.49
CA LYS A 78 7.69 6.56 -8.86
C LYS A 78 8.48 6.83 -10.16
N ASP A 79 9.46 5.97 -10.49
CA ASP A 79 10.15 5.99 -11.78
C ASP A 79 9.21 5.69 -12.97
N ILE A 80 8.10 4.98 -12.74
CA ILE A 80 7.11 4.62 -13.76
C ILE A 80 6.00 5.67 -13.85
N LEU A 81 5.50 6.13 -12.70
CA LEU A 81 4.40 7.08 -12.61
C LEU A 81 4.62 8.02 -11.42
N PRO A 82 4.49 9.34 -11.58
CA PRO A 82 4.64 10.25 -10.46
C PRO A 82 3.54 10.02 -9.41
N PRO A 83 3.85 10.13 -8.10
CA PRO A 83 2.87 10.06 -7.03
C PRO A 83 1.81 11.17 -7.15
N ARG A 84 0.59 10.88 -6.68
CA ARG A 84 -0.58 11.77 -6.75
C ARG A 84 -1.33 11.82 -5.43
#